data_AF-A0A2E1FU41-F1
#
_entry.id   AF-A0A2E1FU41-F1
#
_cell.length_a   1.000
_cell.length_b   1.000
_cell.length_c   1.000
_cell.angle_alpha   90.00
_cell.angle_beta   90.00
_cell.angle_gamma   90.00
#
_symmetry.space_group_name_H-M   'P 1'
#
loop_
_entity.id
_entity.type
_entity.pdbx_description
1 polymer ?
#
loop_
_entity_poly.entity_id
_entity_poly.type
_entity_poly.pdbx_seq_one_letter_code
_entity_poly.pdbx_strand_id
1 'polypeptide(L)'
;MKYFTLPILAFLVVFSTGCSSSLGTQVKEPFSGRSYMSNGRYFRATGKGVSARDQIANTKAEMEAHKALAQQVSTSIQVVADSYLKDVQGEHVNEAIERFETLTREITSTSIGDLRKIGTKKFLQEDNYYAVFVAYEIKKSAMFRFLKKKAKLDVKIDPLVRTQIINMCDQEIQRLEDEE
;
A
#
# COMPACT_ATOMS: atom_id res chain seq x y z
N MET A 1 57.70 56.33 26.25
CA MET A 1 58.15 55.03 25.69
C MET A 1 57.00 54.04 25.79
N LYS A 2 56.74 53.33 24.69
CA LYS A 2 55.73 52.26 24.49
C LYS A 2 55.98 51.08 25.43
N TYR A 3 54.94 50.56 26.10
CA TYR A 3 54.64 49.13 26.41
C TYR A 3 53.15 49.11 26.88
N PHE A 4 52.14 48.69 26.11
CA PHE A 4 51.80 47.35 25.57
C PHE A 4 51.60 46.29 26.67
N THR A 5 50.33 46.03 27.05
CA THR A 5 49.80 44.67 27.32
C THR A 5 48.26 44.65 27.42
N LEU A 6 47.69 43.95 26.44
CA LEU A 6 46.36 43.34 26.24
C LEU A 6 45.44 43.09 27.47
N PRO A 7 44.11 43.29 27.35
CA PRO A 7 43.14 42.60 28.21
C PRO A 7 43.01 41.13 27.76
N ILE A 8 43.06 40.21 28.73
CA ILE A 8 42.82 38.78 28.56
C ILE A 8 41.33 38.60 28.25
N LEU A 9 40.99 38.60 26.96
CA LEU A 9 39.71 38.11 26.47
C LEU A 9 39.83 36.58 26.40
N ALA A 10 39.33 35.90 27.43
CA ALA A 10 39.20 34.45 27.46
C ALA A 10 38.25 34.01 26.33
N PHE A 11 38.82 33.71 25.17
CA PHE A 11 38.13 33.10 24.05
C PHE A 11 37.92 31.63 24.39
N LEU A 12 36.83 31.34 25.10
CA LEU A 12 36.38 29.99 25.42
C LEU A 12 35.81 29.39 24.13
N VAL A 13 36.69 28.79 23.33
CA VAL A 13 36.31 27.99 22.16
C VAL A 13 35.59 26.75 22.67
N VAL A 14 34.26 26.81 22.74
CA VAL A 14 33.43 25.61 22.82
C VAL A 14 33.54 24.92 21.47
N PHE A 15 34.47 23.96 21.36
CA PHE A 15 34.39 22.94 20.32
C PHE A 15 33.15 22.09 20.61
N SER A 16 32.00 22.50 20.08
CA SER A 16 30.83 21.64 19.99
C SER A 16 31.16 20.55 18.97
N THR A 17 31.72 19.44 19.44
CA THR A 17 31.80 18.20 18.67
C THR A 17 30.38 17.81 18.29
N GLY A 18 30.06 18.01 17.01
CA GLY A 18 28.77 17.69 16.44
C GLY A 18 28.49 16.20 16.63
N CYS A 19 27.30 15.90 17.17
CA CYS A 19 26.81 14.56 17.35
C CYS A 19 26.64 13.91 15.96
N SER A 20 27.55 13.02 15.56
CA SER A 20 27.40 12.22 14.35
C SER A 20 26.30 11.18 14.57
N SER A 21 25.13 11.35 13.95
CA SER A 21 24.09 10.32 13.97
C SER A 21 24.59 9.07 13.24
N SER A 22 24.66 7.92 13.91
CA SER A 22 25.16 6.64 13.38
C SER A 22 24.24 5.97 12.34
N LEU A 23 23.21 6.67 11.86
CA LEU A 23 22.12 6.13 11.04
C LEU A 23 22.34 6.34 9.53
N GLY A 24 23.43 6.99 9.12
CA GLY A 24 23.70 7.34 7.74
C GLY A 24 22.88 8.53 7.23
N THR A 25 22.77 8.67 5.91
CA THR A 25 22.03 9.76 5.26
C THR A 25 20.63 9.33 4.85
N GLN A 26 19.63 10.16 5.17
CA GLN A 26 18.25 9.88 4.80
C GLN A 26 18.03 10.06 3.29
N VAL A 27 17.56 9.00 2.62
CA VAL A 27 17.22 9.04 1.19
C VAL A 27 15.78 9.49 1.02
N LYS A 28 15.55 10.54 0.21
CA LYS A 28 14.21 11.00 -0.18
C LYS A 28 13.76 10.30 -1.45
N GLU A 29 13.04 9.20 -1.31
CA GLU A 29 12.49 8.49 -2.46
C GLU A 29 11.20 9.16 -3.00
N PRO A 30 10.92 9.06 -4.31
CA PRO A 30 9.62 9.39 -4.89
C PRO A 30 8.46 8.71 -4.17
N PHE A 31 7.30 9.35 -4.22
CA PHE A 31 6.06 8.80 -3.66
C PHE A 31 6.13 8.49 -2.16
N SER A 32 6.93 9.27 -1.43
CA SER A 32 6.99 9.24 0.03
C SER A 32 5.94 10.16 0.66
N GLY A 33 5.53 9.83 1.89
CA GLY A 33 4.60 10.62 2.70
C GLY A 33 3.14 10.21 2.60
N ARG A 34 2.29 10.91 3.38
CA ARG A 34 0.88 10.53 3.65
C ARG A 34 0.02 10.38 2.40
N SER A 35 0.30 11.13 1.34
CA SER A 35 -0.47 11.07 0.08
C SER A 35 -0.36 9.71 -0.63
N TYR A 36 0.68 8.94 -0.34
CA TYR A 36 0.94 7.63 -0.95
C TYR A 36 0.75 6.48 0.04
N MET A 37 0.28 6.78 1.26
CA MET A 37 -0.10 5.80 2.26
C MET A 37 -1.59 5.47 2.17
N SER A 38 -1.92 4.21 2.47
CA SER A 38 -3.30 3.75 2.60
C SER A 38 -4.03 4.48 3.71
N ASN A 39 -5.34 4.63 3.56
CA ASN A 39 -6.22 5.26 4.53
C ASN A 39 -7.57 4.53 4.57
N GLY A 40 -8.58 5.11 5.23
CA GLY A 40 -9.93 4.54 5.31
C GLY A 40 -10.51 4.22 3.93
N ARG A 41 -10.32 5.10 2.94
CA ARG A 41 -10.96 5.03 1.62
C ARG A 41 -10.16 4.34 0.53
N TYR A 42 -8.83 4.38 0.62
CA TYR A 42 -7.94 3.89 -0.44
C TYR A 42 -6.88 2.93 0.10
N PHE A 43 -6.68 1.82 -0.62
CA PHE A 43 -5.42 1.10 -0.59
C PHE A 43 -4.43 1.81 -1.50
N ARG A 44 -3.20 1.99 -1.02
CA ARG A 44 -2.10 2.58 -1.77
C ARG A 44 -0.83 1.77 -1.60
N ALA A 45 -0.10 1.62 -2.68
CA ALA A 45 1.24 1.09 -2.63
C ALA A 45 2.14 1.76 -3.64
N THR A 46 3.42 1.71 -3.32
CA THR A 46 4.51 2.15 -4.19
C THR A 46 5.38 0.96 -4.52
N GLY A 47 6.05 1.02 -5.67
CA GLY A 47 7.01 0.01 -6.08
C GLY A 47 8.18 0.63 -6.81
N LYS A 48 9.33 -0.02 -6.73
CA LYS A 48 10.61 0.40 -7.27
C LYS A 48 11.23 -0.74 -8.09
N GLY A 49 11.65 -0.42 -9.29
CA GLY A 49 12.29 -1.38 -10.18
C GLY A 49 13.57 -0.80 -10.74
N VAL A 50 14.64 -1.60 -10.70
CA VAL A 50 15.94 -1.23 -11.27
C VAL A 50 16.40 -2.28 -12.28
N SER A 51 16.81 -1.83 -13.47
CA SER A 51 17.35 -2.69 -14.54
C SER A 51 18.06 -1.87 -15.61
N ALA A 52 19.07 -2.46 -16.26
CA ALA A 52 19.67 -1.93 -17.48
C ALA A 52 18.67 -1.81 -18.66
N ARG A 53 17.50 -2.48 -18.57
CA ARG A 53 16.43 -2.41 -19.59
C ARG A 53 15.22 -1.68 -19.01
N ASP A 54 14.83 -0.59 -19.64
CA ASP A 54 13.72 0.26 -19.20
C ASP A 54 12.43 -0.51 -18.92
N GLN A 55 12.00 -1.35 -19.87
CA GLN A 55 10.77 -2.13 -19.70
C GLN A 55 10.84 -3.10 -18.51
N ILE A 56 12.01 -3.69 -18.25
CA ILE A 56 12.19 -4.60 -17.11
C ILE A 56 12.16 -3.82 -15.80
N ALA A 57 12.76 -2.63 -15.75
CA ALA A 57 12.68 -1.76 -14.59
C ALA A 57 11.23 -1.37 -14.30
N ASN A 58 10.46 -1.01 -15.33
CA ASN A 58 9.04 -0.69 -15.18
C ASN A 58 8.22 -1.88 -14.67
N THR A 59 8.35 -3.06 -15.30
CA THR A 59 7.62 -4.25 -14.84
C THR A 59 7.98 -4.64 -13.40
N LYS A 60 9.25 -4.53 -13.00
CA LYS A 60 9.64 -4.76 -11.60
C LYS A 60 8.95 -3.81 -10.63
N ALA A 61 8.92 -2.51 -10.96
CA ALA A 61 8.26 -1.51 -10.13
C ALA A 61 6.75 -1.80 -10.00
N GLU A 62 6.08 -2.14 -11.09
CA GLU A 62 4.66 -2.51 -11.09
C GLU A 62 4.39 -3.76 -10.26
N MET A 63 5.21 -4.81 -10.42
CA MET A 63 5.08 -6.04 -9.63
C MET A 63 5.25 -5.80 -8.13
N GLU A 64 6.22 -4.96 -7.72
CA GLU A 64 6.42 -4.65 -6.31
C GLU A 64 5.22 -3.91 -5.72
N ALA A 65 4.69 -2.90 -6.44
CA ALA A 65 3.50 -2.18 -6.00
C ALA A 65 2.26 -3.10 -5.92
N HIS A 66 2.07 -3.99 -6.91
CA HIS A 66 0.97 -4.94 -6.92
C HIS A 66 1.08 -5.95 -5.76
N LYS A 67 2.29 -6.43 -5.47
CA LYS A 67 2.54 -7.33 -4.33
C LYS A 67 2.17 -6.65 -3.01
N ALA A 68 2.61 -5.41 -2.81
CA ALA A 68 2.27 -4.64 -1.61
C ALA A 68 0.75 -4.38 -1.50
N LEU A 69 0.07 -4.06 -2.60
CA LEU A 69 -1.40 -3.93 -2.60
C LEU A 69 -2.09 -5.25 -2.26
N ALA A 70 -1.70 -6.36 -2.88
CA ALA A 70 -2.28 -7.67 -2.62
C ALA A 70 -2.14 -8.06 -1.15
N GLN A 71 -0.99 -7.78 -0.52
CA GLN A 71 -0.78 -8.01 0.90
C GLN A 71 -1.75 -7.18 1.75
N GLN A 72 -1.87 -5.88 1.48
CA GLN A 72 -2.78 -5.01 2.24
C GLN A 72 -4.24 -5.42 2.08
N VAL A 73 -4.64 -5.77 0.86
CA VAL A 73 -5.98 -6.28 0.55
C VAL A 73 -6.25 -7.56 1.30
N SER A 74 -5.32 -8.53 1.27
CA SER A 74 -5.46 -9.80 1.98
C SER A 74 -5.66 -9.60 3.48
N THR A 75 -4.87 -8.72 4.11
CA THR A 75 -5.04 -8.40 5.53
C THR A 75 -6.38 -7.72 5.82
N SER A 76 -6.80 -6.78 4.97
CA SER A 76 -8.11 -6.12 5.15
C SER A 76 -9.27 -7.09 5.00
N ILE A 77 -9.15 -8.06 4.09
CA ILE A 77 -10.18 -9.06 3.82
C ILE A 77 -10.33 -10.02 5.00
N GLN A 78 -9.22 -10.42 5.64
CA GLN A 78 -9.25 -11.20 6.87
C GLN A 78 -9.99 -10.46 7.98
N VAL A 79 -9.68 -9.17 8.18
CA VAL A 79 -10.38 -8.35 9.20
C VAL A 79 -11.89 -8.27 8.93
N VAL A 80 -12.30 -8.12 7.67
CA VAL A 80 -13.72 -8.08 7.29
C VAL A 80 -14.39 -9.44 7.52
N ALA A 81 -13.74 -10.53 7.13
CA ALA A 81 -14.25 -11.88 7.38
C ALA A 81 -14.39 -12.18 8.88
N ASP A 82 -13.39 -11.82 9.68
CA ASP A 82 -13.41 -12.00 11.14
C ASP A 82 -14.50 -11.15 11.80
N SER A 83 -14.77 -9.94 11.29
CA SER A 83 -15.88 -9.12 11.76
C SER A 83 -17.22 -9.77 11.41
N TYR A 84 -17.36 -10.25 10.18
CA TYR A 84 -18.59 -10.90 9.71
C TYR A 84 -18.93 -12.15 10.54
N LEU A 85 -17.93 -12.95 10.93
CA LEU A 85 -18.12 -14.11 11.81
C LEU A 85 -18.68 -13.76 13.18
N LYS A 86 -18.31 -12.58 13.70
CA LYS A 86 -18.77 -12.12 15.02
C LYS A 86 -20.22 -11.66 14.96
N ASP A 87 -20.61 -11.05 13.84
CA ASP A 87 -21.91 -10.42 13.66
C ASP A 87 -22.97 -11.38 13.11
N VAL A 88 -22.55 -12.39 12.34
CA VAL A 88 -23.44 -13.32 11.65
C VAL A 88 -23.10 -14.76 12.03
N GLN A 89 -24.10 -15.46 12.59
CA GLN A 89 -24.02 -16.90 12.88
C GLN A 89 -25.03 -17.65 12.01
N GLY A 90 -24.62 -18.78 11.44
CA GLY A 90 -25.49 -19.60 10.63
C GLY A 90 -24.76 -20.68 9.85
N GLU A 91 -25.56 -21.52 9.18
CA GLU A 91 -25.05 -22.50 8.22
C GLU A 91 -24.37 -21.78 7.05
N HIS A 92 -23.31 -22.37 6.49
CA HIS A 92 -22.55 -21.86 5.34
C HIS A 92 -21.74 -20.56 5.52
N VAL A 93 -21.73 -19.91 6.70
CA VAL A 93 -20.92 -18.69 6.91
C VAL A 93 -19.43 -18.96 6.77
N ASN A 94 -18.93 -20.06 7.34
CA ASN A 94 -17.52 -20.44 7.23
C ASN A 94 -17.11 -20.72 5.77
N GLU A 95 -17.96 -21.45 5.03
CA GLU A 95 -17.72 -21.72 3.61
C GLU A 95 -17.73 -20.43 2.78
N ALA A 96 -18.62 -19.50 3.11
CA ALA A 96 -18.66 -18.19 2.46
C ALA A 96 -17.37 -17.40 2.66
N ILE A 97 -16.77 -17.46 3.86
CA ILE A 97 -15.49 -16.81 4.15
C ILE A 97 -14.34 -17.44 3.37
N GLU A 98 -14.25 -18.77 3.35
CA GLU A 98 -13.22 -19.47 2.58
C GLU A 98 -13.31 -19.13 1.08
N ARG A 99 -14.53 -19.08 0.54
CA ARG A 99 -14.78 -18.66 -0.84
C ARG A 99 -14.47 -17.18 -1.05
N PHE A 100 -14.78 -16.32 -0.10
CA PHE A 100 -14.47 -14.90 -0.15
C PHE A 100 -12.97 -14.63 -0.19
N GLU A 101 -12.19 -15.32 0.65
CA GLU A 101 -10.72 -15.25 0.60
C GLU A 101 -10.17 -15.77 -0.73
N THR A 102 -10.74 -16.86 -1.25
CA THR A 102 -10.34 -17.43 -2.56
C THR A 102 -10.58 -16.44 -3.69
N LEU A 103 -11.79 -15.89 -3.79
CA LEU A 103 -12.14 -14.86 -4.78
C LEU A 103 -11.22 -13.64 -4.67
N THR A 104 -10.86 -13.24 -3.45
CA THR A 104 -9.90 -12.15 -3.20
C THR A 104 -8.53 -12.46 -3.81
N ARG A 105 -8.00 -13.67 -3.61
CA ARG A 105 -6.72 -14.09 -4.20
C ARG A 105 -6.78 -14.10 -5.73
N GLU A 106 -7.91 -14.50 -6.31
CA GLU A 106 -8.12 -14.47 -7.76
C GLU A 106 -8.14 -13.04 -8.32
N ILE A 107 -8.87 -12.12 -7.70
CA ILE A 107 -8.95 -10.74 -8.19
C ILE A 107 -7.62 -9.99 -8.04
N THR A 108 -6.88 -10.24 -6.96
CA THR A 108 -5.57 -9.62 -6.73
C THR A 108 -4.52 -10.15 -7.69
N SER A 109 -4.66 -11.40 -8.15
CA SER A 109 -3.75 -12.02 -9.12
C SER A 109 -4.03 -11.66 -10.59
N THR A 110 -5.30 -11.46 -10.96
CA THR A 110 -5.69 -11.42 -12.40
C THR A 110 -5.87 -10.00 -12.95
N SER A 111 -6.37 -9.07 -12.14
CA SER A 111 -6.37 -7.61 -12.33
C SER A 111 -7.39 -7.03 -11.37
N ILE A 112 -6.95 -6.03 -10.61
CA ILE A 112 -7.86 -5.27 -9.77
C ILE A 112 -8.54 -4.26 -10.69
N GLY A 113 -9.82 -4.47 -11.00
CA GLY A 113 -10.55 -3.75 -12.05
C GLY A 113 -10.65 -2.24 -11.88
N ASP A 114 -10.27 -1.72 -10.70
CA ASP A 114 -10.24 -0.27 -10.40
C ASP A 114 -8.88 0.16 -9.83
N LEU A 115 -7.80 -0.46 -10.32
CA LEU A 115 -6.43 -0.08 -10.00
C LEU A 115 -6.03 1.18 -10.77
N ARG A 116 -5.84 2.28 -10.05
CA ARG A 116 -5.42 3.56 -10.62
C ARG A 116 -3.93 3.81 -10.37
N LYS A 117 -3.18 4.05 -11.45
CA LYS A 117 -1.79 4.55 -11.36
C LYS A 117 -1.84 6.04 -11.04
N ILE A 118 -1.36 6.42 -9.85
CA ILE A 118 -1.36 7.83 -9.37
C ILE A 118 -0.02 8.53 -9.60
N GLY A 119 1.02 7.79 -9.98
CA GLY A 119 2.29 8.39 -10.31
C GLY A 119 3.28 7.41 -10.92
N THR A 120 4.18 7.93 -11.73
CA THR A 120 5.38 7.22 -12.19
C THR A 120 6.53 8.21 -12.26
N LYS A 121 7.70 7.81 -11.76
CA LYS A 121 8.96 8.55 -11.95
C LYS A 121 10.01 7.58 -12.47
N LYS A 122 10.82 8.04 -13.41
CA LYS A 122 11.87 7.25 -14.04
C LYS A 122 13.15 8.06 -14.03
N PHE A 123 14.26 7.42 -13.68
CA PHE A 123 15.58 8.01 -13.63
C PHE A 123 16.54 7.12 -14.41
N LEU A 124 17.45 7.74 -15.16
CA LEU A 124 18.61 7.07 -15.74
C LEU A 124 19.78 7.30 -14.77
N GLN A 125 20.37 6.23 -14.28
CA GLN A 125 21.51 6.25 -13.38
C GLN A 125 22.82 6.34 -14.17
N GLU A 126 23.91 6.73 -13.48
CA GLU A 126 25.24 6.93 -14.09
C GLU A 126 25.82 5.64 -14.70
N ASP A 127 25.36 4.48 -14.24
CA ASP A 127 25.72 3.14 -14.72
C ASP A 127 24.86 2.67 -15.91
N ASN A 128 24.06 3.55 -16.51
CA ASN A 128 23.05 3.24 -17.54
C ASN A 128 21.90 2.33 -17.09
N TYR A 129 21.64 2.21 -15.78
CA TYR A 129 20.45 1.54 -15.28
C TYR A 129 19.25 2.48 -15.22
N TYR A 130 18.07 1.95 -15.50
CA TYR A 130 16.81 2.61 -15.28
C TYR A 130 16.30 2.31 -13.88
N ALA A 131 16.02 3.35 -13.10
CA ALA A 131 15.29 3.26 -11.84
C ALA A 131 13.88 3.82 -12.04
N VAL A 132 12.88 2.95 -11.96
CA VAL A 132 11.46 3.29 -12.10
C VAL A 132 10.79 3.19 -10.75
N PHE A 133 9.98 4.19 -10.42
CA PHE A 133 9.12 4.24 -9.27
C PHE A 133 7.69 4.36 -9.77
N VAL A 134 6.77 3.62 -9.17
CA VAL A 134 5.34 3.71 -9.46
C VAL A 134 4.57 3.86 -8.16
N ALA A 135 3.41 4.51 -8.24
CA ALA A 135 2.46 4.58 -7.17
C ALA A 135 1.07 4.24 -7.70
N TYR A 136 0.36 3.41 -6.96
CA TYR A 136 -0.97 2.94 -7.29
C TYR A 136 -1.93 3.16 -6.14
N GLU A 137 -3.20 3.29 -6.48
CA GLU A 137 -4.27 3.23 -5.50
C GLU A 137 -5.50 2.49 -6.03
N ILE A 138 -6.29 1.98 -5.10
CA ILE A 138 -7.59 1.36 -5.35
C ILE A 138 -8.56 1.91 -4.31
N LYS A 139 -9.74 2.34 -4.74
CA LYS A 139 -10.82 2.70 -3.81
C LYS A 139 -11.35 1.42 -3.16
N LYS A 140 -11.37 1.34 -1.82
CA LYS A 140 -11.76 0.12 -1.10
C LYS A 140 -13.17 -0.33 -1.46
N SER A 141 -14.14 0.58 -1.47
CA SER A 141 -15.52 0.25 -1.83
C SER A 141 -15.63 -0.27 -3.26
N ALA A 142 -14.86 0.27 -4.21
CA ALA A 142 -14.84 -0.24 -5.58
C ALA A 142 -14.29 -1.67 -5.67
N MET A 143 -13.28 -2.00 -4.86
CA MET A 143 -12.76 -3.37 -4.75
C MET A 143 -13.84 -4.33 -4.24
N PHE A 144 -14.54 -4.01 -3.15
CA PHE A 144 -15.63 -4.86 -2.64
C PHE A 144 -16.80 -4.97 -3.61
N ARG A 145 -17.12 -3.91 -4.37
CA ARG A 145 -18.10 -3.99 -5.47
C ARG A 145 -17.66 -4.95 -6.56
N PHE A 146 -16.37 -4.97 -6.89
CA PHE A 146 -15.81 -5.91 -7.86
C PHE A 146 -15.86 -7.35 -7.35
N LEU A 147 -15.51 -7.59 -6.07
CA LEU A 147 -15.67 -8.89 -5.41
C LEU A 147 -17.11 -9.38 -5.45
N LYS A 148 -18.06 -8.52 -5.05
CA LYS A 148 -19.50 -8.82 -5.12
C LYS A 148 -19.93 -9.20 -6.54
N LYS A 149 -19.47 -8.46 -7.55
CA LYS A 149 -19.75 -8.76 -8.96
C LYS A 149 -19.18 -10.12 -9.36
N LYS A 150 -17.96 -10.45 -8.95
CA LYS A 150 -17.33 -11.75 -9.22
C LYS A 150 -18.11 -12.90 -8.57
N ALA A 151 -18.47 -12.79 -7.30
CA ALA A 151 -19.28 -13.78 -6.59
C ALA A 151 -20.66 -13.99 -7.25
N LYS A 152 -21.29 -12.92 -7.74
CA LYS A 152 -22.57 -13.02 -8.49
C LYS A 152 -22.45 -13.80 -9.79
N LEU A 153 -21.31 -13.66 -10.49
CA LEU A 153 -21.09 -14.28 -11.80
C LEU A 153 -20.57 -15.72 -11.70
N ASP A 154 -19.99 -16.12 -10.57
CA ASP A 154 -19.45 -17.46 -10.41
C ASP A 154 -20.55 -18.49 -10.12
N VAL A 155 -21.01 -19.17 -11.16
CA VAL A 155 -22.08 -20.19 -11.06
C VAL A 155 -21.72 -21.39 -10.18
N LYS A 156 -20.43 -21.59 -9.85
CA LYS A 156 -19.96 -22.73 -9.03
C LYS A 156 -20.20 -22.55 -7.53
N ILE A 157 -20.44 -21.32 -7.09
CA ILE A 157 -20.71 -21.02 -5.68
C ILE A 157 -22.14 -21.43 -5.35
N ASP A 158 -22.35 -22.17 -4.26
CA ASP A 158 -23.71 -22.48 -3.79
C ASP A 158 -24.55 -21.20 -3.57
N PRO A 159 -25.85 -21.17 -3.91
CA PRO A 159 -26.68 -19.97 -3.76
C PRO A 159 -26.70 -19.37 -2.35
N LEU A 160 -26.68 -20.18 -1.30
CA LEU A 160 -26.67 -19.70 0.09
C LEU A 160 -25.32 -19.11 0.45
N VAL A 161 -24.23 -19.82 0.11
CA VAL A 161 -22.85 -19.33 0.27
C VAL A 161 -22.65 -18.00 -0.47
N ARG A 162 -23.13 -17.91 -1.71
CA ARG A 162 -23.08 -16.70 -2.54
C ARG A 162 -23.83 -15.55 -1.88
N THR A 163 -24.98 -15.81 -1.28
CA THR A 163 -25.76 -14.80 -0.57
C THR A 163 -24.99 -14.25 0.62
N GLN A 164 -24.32 -15.11 1.39
CA GLN A 164 -23.45 -14.67 2.49
C GLN A 164 -22.28 -13.81 2.01
N ILE A 165 -21.62 -14.18 0.90
CA ILE A 165 -20.54 -13.38 0.31
C ILE A 165 -21.06 -11.99 -0.13
N ILE A 166 -22.24 -11.94 -0.75
CA ILE A 166 -22.86 -10.68 -1.19
C ILE A 166 -23.17 -9.79 0.02
N ASN A 167 -23.75 -10.36 1.07
CA ASN A 167 -24.09 -9.62 2.29
C ASN A 167 -22.84 -9.06 2.96
N MET A 168 -21.78 -9.87 3.08
CA MET A 168 -20.49 -9.44 3.61
C MET A 168 -19.90 -8.28 2.81
N CYS A 169 -19.93 -8.37 1.47
CA CYS A 169 -19.49 -7.27 0.62
C CYS A 169 -20.36 -6.02 0.80
N ASP A 170 -21.67 -6.17 0.91
CA ASP A 170 -22.61 -5.04 1.04
C ASP A 170 -22.47 -4.31 2.36
N GLN A 171 -22.34 -5.05 3.46
CA GLN A 171 -22.06 -4.47 4.78
C GLN A 171 -20.77 -3.66 4.77
N GLU A 172 -19.69 -4.21 4.19
CA GLU A 172 -18.41 -3.51 4.13
C GLU A 172 -18.43 -2.32 3.16
N ILE A 173 -19.13 -2.42 2.03
CA ILE A 173 -19.33 -1.29 1.12
C ILE A 173 -20.06 -0.16 1.84
N GLN A 174 -21.15 -0.47 2.54
CA GLN A 174 -21.93 0.51 3.29
C GLN A 174 -21.07 1.17 4.38
N ARG A 175 -20.35 0.38 5.18
CA ARG A 175 -19.43 0.92 6.19
C ARG A 175 -18.41 1.89 5.60
N LEU A 176 -17.81 1.53 4.46
CA LEU A 176 -16.83 2.38 3.79
C LEU A 176 -17.43 3.64 3.18
N GLU A 177 -18.71 3.62 2.78
CA GLU A 177 -19.44 4.77 2.25
C GLU A 177 -19.90 5.71 3.35
N ASP A 178 -20.32 5.18 4.51
CA ASP A 178 -20.71 5.97 5.68
C ASP A 178 -19.52 6.71 6.33
N GLU A 179 -18.30 6.19 6.13
CA GLU A 179 -17.04 6.81 6.56
C GLU A 179 -16.48 7.88 5.58
N GLU A 180 -17.11 8.11 4.40
CA GLU A 180 -16.59 9.06 3.37
C GLU A 180 -16.83 10.54 3.66
#